data_AF-A0A3D5TCF1-F1
#
_entry.id   AF-A0A3D5TCF1-F1
#
_cell.length_a   1.000
_cell.length_b   1.000
_cell.length_c   1.000
_cell.angle_alpha   90.00
_cell.angle_beta   90.00
_cell.angle_gamma   90.00
#
_symmetry.space_group_name_H-M   'P 1'
#
loop_
_entity.id
_entity.type
_entity.pdbx_description
1 polymer ?
#
loop_
_entity_poly.entity_id
_entity_poly.type
_entity_poly.pdbx_seq_one_letter_code
_entity_poly.pdbx_strand_id
1 'polypeptide(L)'
;MKNRITYEATVAKIKRLEICFLLVLFFLYVRNQTVHAQQIKYDQLGRVEQVTYENGDSVQYQYDANGNMTEAETNIITKPEPTKEPGTTKKPNPGNGSGSQGETGTNRGQDTTDKPEITGTPQKTPDPGKPQKTLDPGKPQKTAKKGMQIKTKTAIYKITSVKGSRTVCYQRPRKNYRKIVIPDTITYLGKKYKVTAIKAGACRKQPKLKQVVIGKNVKTIGKQAFYQCKKLKKVQIKSKCLQKVGKQAFQRTHRKIVIKMPKGKRGKYKTIIKIHNK
;
A
#
# COMPACT_ATOMS: atom_id res chain seq x y z
N MET A 1 -14.83 71.36 16.94
CA MET A 1 -15.50 70.04 16.87
C MET A 1 -15.15 69.19 15.64
N LYS A 2 -14.73 69.76 14.49
CA LYS A 2 -14.42 69.00 13.25
C LYS A 2 -13.19 68.07 13.29
N ASN A 3 -12.16 68.36 14.11
CA ASN A 3 -10.91 67.58 14.13
C ASN A 3 -10.97 66.28 14.96
N ARG A 4 -11.94 66.17 15.89
CA ARG A 4 -12.08 64.98 16.74
C ARG A 4 -12.76 63.82 16.01
N ILE A 5 -13.70 64.14 15.11
CA ILE A 5 -14.45 63.16 14.31
C ILE A 5 -13.54 62.54 13.22
N THR A 6 -12.65 63.32 12.61
CA THR A 6 -11.66 62.81 11.64
C THR A 6 -10.61 61.91 12.30
N TYR A 7 -10.23 62.18 13.55
CA TYR A 7 -9.28 61.34 14.29
C TYR A 7 -9.90 59.97 14.65
N GLU A 8 -11.10 59.96 15.21
CA GLU A 8 -11.84 58.72 15.55
C GLU A 8 -12.10 57.85 14.32
N ALA A 9 -12.48 58.44 13.19
CA ALA A 9 -12.70 57.71 11.93
C ALA A 9 -11.40 57.12 11.35
N THR A 10 -10.27 57.79 11.55
CA THR A 10 -8.95 57.32 11.08
C THR A 10 -8.43 56.21 11.98
N VAL A 11 -8.57 56.35 13.30
CA VAL A 11 -8.22 55.32 14.29
C VAL A 11 -9.07 54.05 14.09
N ALA A 12 -10.37 54.19 13.80
CA ALA A 12 -11.23 53.05 13.51
C ALA A 12 -10.86 52.32 12.21
N LYS A 13 -10.42 53.04 11.17
CA LYS A 13 -9.92 52.45 9.92
C LYS A 13 -8.58 51.73 10.11
N ILE A 14 -7.66 52.30 10.89
CA ILE A 14 -6.36 51.67 11.21
C ILE A 14 -6.57 50.40 12.05
N LYS A 15 -7.43 50.45 13.08
CA LYS A 15 -7.78 49.27 13.89
C LYS A 15 -8.44 48.16 13.06
N ARG A 16 -9.33 48.50 12.10
CA ARG A 16 -9.90 47.52 11.17
C ARG A 16 -8.87 46.92 10.23
N LEU A 17 -7.88 47.71 9.78
CA LEU A 17 -6.83 47.23 8.89
C LEU A 17 -5.84 46.32 9.62
N GLU A 18 -5.46 46.64 10.86
CA GLU A 18 -4.64 45.77 11.70
C GLU A 18 -5.34 44.46 12.06
N ILE A 19 -6.64 44.50 12.40
CA ILE A 19 -7.44 43.29 12.66
C ILE A 19 -7.52 42.43 11.39
N CYS A 20 -7.73 43.03 10.22
CA CYS A 20 -7.72 42.28 8.96
C CYS A 20 -6.34 41.68 8.65
N PHE A 21 -5.25 42.40 8.95
CA PHE A 21 -3.89 41.90 8.73
C PHE A 21 -3.54 40.76 9.70
N LEU A 22 -3.94 40.87 10.98
CA LEU A 22 -3.81 39.81 11.97
C LEU A 22 -4.69 38.60 11.66
N LEU A 23 -5.90 38.79 11.13
CA LEU A 23 -6.75 37.70 10.68
C LEU A 23 -6.17 37.01 9.44
N VAL A 24 -5.59 37.75 8.49
CA VAL A 24 -4.90 37.16 7.32
C VAL A 24 -3.65 36.40 7.75
N LEU A 25 -2.85 36.94 8.68
CA LEU A 25 -1.70 36.25 9.27
C LEU A 25 -2.14 35.01 10.07
N PHE A 26 -3.24 35.08 10.80
CA PHE A 26 -3.84 33.94 11.50
C PHE A 26 -4.37 32.90 10.51
N PHE A 27 -5.03 33.30 9.42
CA PHE A 27 -5.45 32.40 8.35
C PHE A 27 -4.27 31.78 7.61
N LEU A 28 -3.16 32.49 7.43
CA LEU A 28 -1.92 31.96 6.86
C LEU A 28 -1.21 31.02 7.86
N TYR A 29 -1.21 31.35 9.15
CA TYR A 29 -0.66 30.53 10.24
C TYR A 29 -1.44 29.21 10.40
N VAL A 30 -2.77 29.27 10.42
CA VAL A 30 -3.67 28.09 10.44
C VAL A 30 -3.53 27.27 9.16
N ARG A 31 -3.29 27.91 8.00
CA ARG A 31 -3.01 27.21 6.73
C ARG A 31 -1.62 26.55 6.66
N ASN A 32 -0.69 26.92 7.53
CA ASN A 32 0.67 26.38 7.54
C ASN A 32 0.89 25.22 8.53
N GLN A 33 -0.14 24.80 9.27
CA GLN A 33 -0.05 23.57 10.08
C GLN A 33 -0.36 22.34 9.22
N THR A 34 0.51 22.05 8.26
CA THR A 34 0.53 20.74 7.61
C THR A 34 1.28 19.79 8.54
N VAL A 35 0.59 19.23 9.54
CA VAL A 35 1.16 18.15 10.36
C VAL A 35 1.46 16.95 9.46
N HIS A 36 2.74 16.77 9.14
CA HIS A 36 3.21 15.63 8.38
C HIS A 36 3.29 14.41 9.30
N ALA A 37 2.88 13.25 8.79
CA ALA A 37 3.00 11.99 9.53
C ALA A 37 4.46 11.55 9.51
N GLN A 38 5.10 11.53 10.67
CA GLN A 38 6.51 11.17 10.84
C GLN A 38 6.69 9.66 10.91
N GLN A 39 5.75 8.95 11.57
CA GLN A 39 5.79 7.49 11.71
C GLN A 39 4.40 6.87 11.53
N ILE A 40 4.37 5.69 10.91
CA ILE A 40 3.15 4.89 10.74
C ILE A 40 3.45 3.46 11.19
N LYS A 41 2.75 2.98 12.21
CA LYS A 41 2.77 1.58 12.65
C LYS A 41 1.60 0.81 12.04
N TYR A 42 1.83 -0.45 11.78
CA TYR A 42 0.85 -1.34 11.17
C TYR A 42 0.65 -2.57 12.04
N ASP A 43 -0.59 -3.04 12.12
CA ASP A 43 -0.92 -4.28 12.80
C ASP A 43 -0.39 -5.51 12.02
N GLN A 44 -0.51 -6.70 12.61
CA GLN A 44 -0.12 -7.97 11.98
C GLN A 44 -0.88 -8.28 10.67
N LEU A 45 -1.99 -7.58 10.41
CA LEU A 45 -2.80 -7.67 9.20
C LEU A 45 -2.42 -6.62 8.13
N GLY A 46 -1.47 -5.73 8.45
CA GLY A 46 -0.95 -4.68 7.57
C GLY A 46 -1.89 -3.48 7.42
N ARG A 47 -2.81 -3.28 8.36
CA ARG A 47 -3.67 -2.10 8.48
C ARG A 47 -2.97 -1.06 9.35
N VAL A 48 -3.31 0.22 9.20
CA VAL A 48 -2.68 1.29 9.99
C VAL A 48 -3.18 1.19 11.42
N GLU A 49 -2.27 0.99 12.37
CA GLU A 49 -2.59 0.85 13.80
C GLU A 49 -2.33 2.15 14.55
N GLN A 50 -1.26 2.87 14.22
CA GLN A 50 -0.92 4.16 14.81
C GLN A 50 -0.27 5.09 13.77
N VAL A 51 -0.67 6.36 13.76
CA VAL A 51 0.01 7.44 13.04
C VAL A 51 0.56 8.42 14.06
N THR A 52 1.84 8.73 14.00
CA THR A 52 2.49 9.76 14.82
C THR A 52 2.90 10.92 13.93
N TYR A 53 2.56 12.13 14.34
CA TYR A 53 2.84 13.37 13.63
C TYR A 53 4.10 14.04 14.17
N GLU A 54 4.66 14.98 13.40
CA GLU A 54 5.90 15.70 13.75
C GLU A 54 5.84 16.48 15.08
N ASN A 55 4.63 16.85 15.53
CA ASN A 55 4.42 17.51 16.82
C ASN A 55 4.28 16.53 17.99
N GLY A 56 4.45 15.22 17.76
CA GLY A 56 4.32 14.17 18.77
C GLY A 56 2.89 13.69 19.00
N ASP A 57 1.88 14.36 18.42
CA ASP A 57 0.50 13.88 18.45
C ASP A 57 0.42 12.52 17.76
N SER A 58 -0.48 11.66 18.23
CA SER A 58 -0.74 10.40 17.57
C SER A 58 -2.21 10.06 17.49
N VAL A 59 -2.57 9.30 16.46
CA VAL A 59 -3.89 8.72 16.29
C VAL A 59 -3.74 7.20 16.24
N GLN A 60 -4.40 6.49 17.15
CA GLN A 60 -4.51 5.04 17.13
C GLN A 60 -5.84 4.60 16.51
N TYR A 61 -5.81 3.51 15.75
CA TYR A 61 -6.96 3.02 14.99
C TYR A 61 -7.30 1.59 15.41
N GLN A 62 -8.57 1.38 15.76
CA GLN A 62 -9.11 0.06 16.04
C GLN A 62 -10.01 -0.43 14.90
N TYR A 63 -10.04 -1.76 14.74
CA TYR A 63 -10.80 -2.40 13.68
C TYR A 63 -11.53 -3.63 14.19
N ASP A 64 -12.74 -3.85 13.67
CA ASP A 64 -13.47 -5.09 13.90
C ASP A 64 -12.83 -6.30 13.18
N ALA A 65 -13.35 -7.50 13.46
CA ALA A 65 -12.94 -8.75 12.81
C ALA A 65 -13.21 -8.78 11.29
N ASN A 66 -14.07 -7.89 10.78
CA ASN A 66 -14.40 -7.76 9.37
C ASN A 66 -13.50 -6.75 8.63
N GLY A 67 -12.65 -6.03 9.37
CA GLY A 67 -11.72 -5.04 8.86
C GLY A 67 -12.31 -3.65 8.64
N ASN A 68 -13.46 -3.34 9.25
CA ASN A 68 -13.99 -1.99 9.31
C ASN A 68 -13.35 -1.23 10.49
N MET A 69 -13.07 0.06 10.30
CA MET A 69 -12.57 0.92 11.37
C MET A 69 -13.71 1.17 12.36
N THR A 70 -13.51 0.81 13.62
CA THR A 70 -14.52 0.95 14.67
C THR A 70 -14.28 2.23 15.47
N GLU A 71 -13.03 2.53 15.80
CA GLU A 71 -12.65 3.66 16.66
C GLU A 71 -11.33 4.29 16.19
N ALA A 72 -11.18 5.58 16.46
CA ALA A 72 -9.94 6.33 16.26
C ALA A 72 -9.71 7.21 17.48
N GLU A 73 -8.66 6.94 18.24
CA GLU A 73 -8.31 7.67 19.46
C GLU A 73 -7.18 8.65 19.19
N THR A 74 -7.40 9.92 19.51
CA THR A 74 -6.43 11.01 19.35
C THR A 74 -5.70 11.27 20.66
N ASN A 75 -4.40 11.04 20.69
CA ASN A 75 -3.51 11.42 21.79
C ASN A 75 -2.76 12.68 21.39
N ILE A 76 -3.22 13.82 21.91
CA ILE A 76 -2.62 15.14 21.68
C ILE A 76 -1.61 15.40 22.80
N ILE A 77 -0.36 15.71 22.46
CA ILE A 77 0.60 16.19 23.46
C ILE A 77 0.36 17.68 23.64
N THR A 78 -0.41 18.05 24.66
CA THR A 78 -0.46 19.44 25.13
C THR A 78 0.93 19.83 25.64
N LYS A 79 1.71 20.51 24.81
CA LYS A 79 2.96 21.15 25.22
C LYS A 79 2.62 22.22 26.27
N PRO A 80 3.16 22.16 27.51
CA PRO A 80 3.04 23.27 28.44
C PRO A 80 3.81 24.49 27.94
N GLU A 81 3.22 25.68 28.09
CA GLU A 81 3.81 27.00 27.80
C GLU A 81 4.98 27.29 28.76
N PRO A 82 6.02 28.06 28.38
CA PRO A 82 7.34 27.98 29.01
C PRO A 82 7.45 28.89 30.23
N THR A 83 8.01 28.39 31.35
CA THR A 83 8.58 29.25 32.39
C THR A 83 9.79 28.58 33.08
N LYS A 84 10.93 29.24 32.90
CA LYS A 84 12.23 29.27 33.62
C LYS A 84 12.59 28.16 34.64
N GLU A 85 13.76 27.54 34.38
CA GLU A 85 14.69 26.86 35.30
C GLU A 85 15.27 27.79 36.40
N PRO A 86 16.07 27.34 37.40
CA PRO A 86 16.61 25.98 37.68
C PRO A 86 16.60 25.52 39.17
N GLY A 87 16.96 24.23 39.43
CA GLY A 87 17.47 23.76 40.73
C GLY A 87 17.21 22.27 41.01
N THR A 88 18.11 21.36 40.59
CA THR A 88 19.12 20.64 41.40
C THR A 88 18.65 19.50 42.34
N THR A 89 19.03 18.27 41.93
CA THR A 89 19.61 17.15 42.73
C THR A 89 18.91 16.63 44.00
N LYS A 90 18.53 15.33 44.01
CA LYS A 90 19.22 14.23 44.74
C LYS A 90 18.52 12.85 44.60
N LYS A 91 19.32 11.86 44.19
CA LYS A 91 19.50 10.42 44.57
C LYS A 91 18.64 9.83 45.73
N PRO A 92 18.70 8.49 46.02
CA PRO A 92 18.05 7.32 45.41
C PRO A 92 17.23 6.46 46.44
N ASN A 93 16.70 5.34 45.93
CA ASN A 93 16.24 4.08 46.55
C ASN A 93 16.73 3.73 47.98
N PRO A 94 15.97 2.94 48.76
CA PRO A 94 16.26 1.49 48.92
C PRO A 94 14.96 0.64 49.02
N GLY A 95 14.90 -0.67 48.81
CA GLY A 95 15.90 -1.74 48.77
C GLY A 95 15.28 -3.03 49.36
N ASN A 96 15.97 -4.16 49.15
CA ASN A 96 15.79 -5.52 49.69
C ASN A 96 14.79 -6.48 48.99
N GLY A 97 15.18 -7.71 48.63
CA GLY A 97 16.48 -8.37 48.76
C GLY A 97 16.44 -9.89 48.53
N SER A 98 17.65 -10.44 48.31
CA SER A 98 18.13 -11.85 48.43
C SER A 98 17.54 -12.90 47.47
N GLY A 99 18.28 -13.66 46.65
CA GLY A 99 19.54 -14.42 46.84
C GLY A 99 19.16 -15.92 46.74
N SER A 100 19.85 -16.90 46.14
CA SER A 100 21.15 -17.06 45.46
C SER A 100 21.13 -18.43 44.71
N GLN A 101 22.01 -18.56 43.70
CA GLN A 101 22.78 -19.69 43.12
C GLN A 101 22.43 -21.17 43.47
N GLY A 102 22.66 -22.19 42.62
CA GLY A 102 23.40 -22.29 41.36
C GLY A 102 23.50 -23.75 40.85
N GLU A 103 23.91 -23.88 39.58
CA GLU A 103 24.73 -24.96 38.97
C GLU A 103 24.26 -26.44 38.99
N THR A 104 24.63 -27.38 38.09
CA THR A 104 25.38 -27.49 36.82
C THR A 104 25.11 -28.89 36.20
N GLY A 105 25.39 -29.08 34.90
CA GLY A 105 25.78 -30.37 34.29
C GLY A 105 24.87 -30.90 33.15
N THR A 106 25.27 -30.81 31.86
CA THR A 106 26.06 -31.78 31.02
C THR A 106 25.28 -33.04 30.59
N ASN A 107 25.33 -33.62 29.38
CA ASN A 107 26.25 -33.62 28.21
C ASN A 107 25.50 -34.27 26.99
N ARG A 108 25.73 -33.87 25.72
CA ARG A 108 26.59 -34.49 24.64
C ARG A 108 25.92 -35.66 23.85
N GLY A 109 26.09 -35.89 22.53
CA GLY A 109 27.02 -35.41 21.47
C GLY A 109 26.46 -35.63 20.03
N GLN A 110 27.00 -34.93 19.01
CA GLN A 110 28.01 -35.32 17.97
C GLN A 110 27.41 -36.03 16.73
N ASP A 111 27.76 -35.78 15.46
CA ASP A 111 29.08 -35.55 14.82
C ASP A 111 28.90 -35.00 13.34
N THR A 112 29.65 -33.97 12.87
CA THR A 112 30.74 -33.92 11.82
C THR A 112 30.29 -33.91 10.32
N THR A 113 30.91 -33.32 9.27
CA THR A 113 32.04 -32.39 8.89
C THR A 113 31.75 -32.00 7.39
N ASP A 114 32.06 -30.83 6.79
CA ASP A 114 33.34 -30.40 6.20
C ASP A 114 33.22 -29.00 5.53
N LYS A 115 34.34 -28.26 5.45
CA LYS A 115 34.59 -26.91 4.87
C LYS A 115 35.94 -26.92 4.11
N PRO A 116 36.12 -26.16 3.00
CA PRO A 116 36.97 -24.93 2.94
C PRO A 116 36.37 -23.81 2.02
N GLU A 117 36.18 -22.53 2.39
CA GLU A 117 37.07 -21.33 2.38
C GLU A 117 38.08 -21.20 1.20
N ILE A 118 38.38 -20.06 0.52
CA ILE A 118 38.23 -18.59 0.67
C ILE A 118 38.30 -17.97 -0.77
N THR A 119 37.75 -16.79 -1.11
CA THR A 119 38.50 -15.51 -1.33
C THR A 119 37.55 -14.38 -1.80
N GLY A 120 37.86 -13.13 -1.44
CA GLY A 120 36.99 -11.95 -1.57
C GLY A 120 37.26 -10.97 -2.74
N THR A 121 36.26 -10.08 -2.92
CA THR A 121 36.17 -8.66 -3.41
C THR A 121 37.35 -7.96 -4.14
N PRO A 122 37.14 -6.95 -5.04
CA PRO A 122 36.32 -5.75 -4.78
C PRO A 122 35.55 -5.10 -5.95
N GLN A 123 34.70 -4.14 -5.53
CA GLN A 123 33.81 -3.22 -6.23
C GLN A 123 34.56 -2.12 -7.02
N LYS A 124 33.99 -1.64 -8.16
CA LYS A 124 34.30 -0.31 -8.71
C LYS A 124 33.02 0.39 -9.23
N THR A 125 32.92 1.66 -8.87
CA THR A 125 31.81 2.63 -8.93
C THR A 125 31.72 3.32 -10.32
N PRO A 126 30.61 4.01 -10.69
CA PRO A 126 30.28 4.51 -12.03
C PRO A 126 30.58 6.01 -12.25
N ASP A 127 30.56 6.49 -13.50
CA ASP A 127 30.32 7.92 -13.86
C ASP A 127 29.96 8.12 -15.38
N PRO A 128 29.62 9.33 -15.91
CA PRO A 128 28.27 9.89 -16.08
C PRO A 128 27.91 10.34 -17.53
N GLY A 129 26.65 10.70 -17.80
CA GLY A 129 26.28 11.44 -19.03
C GLY A 129 24.77 11.51 -19.37
N LYS A 130 24.09 12.52 -18.83
CA LYS A 130 22.65 12.93 -18.89
C LYS A 130 22.16 13.24 -20.35
N PRO A 131 20.84 13.36 -20.72
CA PRO A 131 19.67 13.74 -19.90
C PRO A 131 18.36 12.96 -20.10
N GLN A 132 17.72 12.55 -18.99
CA GLN A 132 16.29 12.22 -18.97
C GLN A 132 15.57 13.05 -17.90
N LYS A 133 14.54 13.75 -18.36
CA LYS A 133 13.68 14.73 -17.67
C LYS A 133 13.27 14.29 -16.26
N THR A 134 13.62 15.10 -15.28
CA THR A 134 13.26 14.99 -13.86
C THR A 134 11.74 14.99 -13.69
N LEU A 135 11.22 13.96 -13.02
CA LEU A 135 9.92 13.98 -12.36
C LEU A 135 10.19 14.21 -10.87
N ASP A 136 9.65 15.30 -10.33
CA ASP A 136 9.81 15.70 -8.93
C ASP A 136 9.55 14.56 -7.91
N PRO A 137 10.42 14.38 -6.91
CA PRO A 137 10.19 13.47 -5.79
C PRO A 137 9.55 14.23 -4.62
N GLY A 138 8.21 14.18 -4.47
CA GLY A 138 7.58 14.61 -3.21
C GLY A 138 6.09 14.94 -3.24
N LYS A 139 5.21 13.95 -2.99
CA LYS A 139 3.88 14.13 -2.35
C LYS A 139 3.21 12.78 -1.98
N PRO A 140 2.66 12.58 -0.77
CA PRO A 140 1.71 11.49 -0.51
C PRO A 140 0.40 11.77 -1.27
N GLN A 141 0.09 10.95 -2.29
CA GLN A 141 -1.14 11.12 -3.08
C GLN A 141 -2.38 10.73 -2.26
N LYS A 142 -3.05 11.72 -1.64
CA LYS A 142 -4.38 11.59 -1.01
C LYS A 142 -5.54 11.34 -2.01
N THR A 143 -5.28 11.27 -3.31
CA THR A 143 -6.30 11.05 -4.34
C THR A 143 -5.87 10.00 -5.35
N ALA A 144 -6.79 9.09 -5.68
CA ALA A 144 -6.57 8.09 -6.71
C ALA A 144 -6.54 8.74 -8.10
N LYS A 145 -5.52 8.43 -8.90
CA LYS A 145 -5.33 8.88 -10.28
C LYS A 145 -5.24 7.69 -11.23
N LYS A 146 -5.72 7.88 -12.46
CA LYS A 146 -5.53 6.89 -13.54
C LYS A 146 -4.04 6.62 -13.73
N GLY A 147 -3.67 5.36 -13.87
CA GLY A 147 -2.29 4.93 -14.04
C GLY A 147 -1.56 4.54 -12.75
N MET A 148 -2.03 4.98 -11.58
CA MET A 148 -1.44 4.58 -10.29
C MET A 148 -1.53 3.07 -10.07
N GLN A 149 -0.55 2.52 -9.37
CA GLN A 149 -0.55 1.12 -8.96
C GLN A 149 -1.15 0.97 -7.56
N ILE A 150 -2.07 0.02 -7.41
CA ILE A 150 -2.60 -0.42 -6.12
C ILE A 150 -1.92 -1.73 -5.77
N LYS A 151 -1.17 -1.75 -4.66
CA LYS A 151 -0.53 -2.97 -4.14
C LYS A 151 -1.45 -3.54 -3.06
N THR A 152 -1.87 -4.79 -3.24
CA THR A 152 -2.64 -5.55 -2.23
C THR A 152 -1.75 -6.64 -1.62
N LYS A 153 -2.26 -7.44 -0.68
CA LYS A 153 -1.53 -8.61 -0.16
C LYS A 153 -1.17 -9.61 -1.26
N THR A 154 -2.04 -9.78 -2.25
CA THR A 154 -1.93 -10.88 -3.23
C THR A 154 -1.43 -10.43 -4.61
N ALA A 155 -1.72 -9.19 -5.00
CA ALA A 155 -1.46 -8.74 -6.36
C ALA A 155 -1.25 -7.23 -6.46
N ILE A 156 -0.71 -6.82 -7.61
CA ILE A 156 -0.60 -5.42 -8.02
C ILE A 156 -1.64 -5.16 -9.10
N TYR A 157 -2.32 -4.02 -9.00
CA TYR A 157 -3.31 -3.54 -9.95
C TYR A 157 -2.89 -2.17 -10.48
N LYS A 158 -3.36 -1.79 -11.67
CA LYS A 158 -3.20 -0.45 -12.24
C LYS A 158 -4.57 0.18 -12.41
N ILE A 159 -4.77 1.39 -11.90
CA ILE A 159 -6.01 2.13 -12.08
C ILE A 159 -6.19 2.50 -13.55
N THR A 160 -7.33 2.12 -14.14
CA THR A 160 -7.66 2.42 -15.53
C THR A 160 -8.73 3.49 -15.67
N SER A 161 -9.59 3.65 -14.67
CA SER A 161 -10.51 4.80 -14.57
C SER A 161 -10.79 5.17 -13.12
N VAL A 162 -10.85 6.48 -12.85
CA VAL A 162 -11.27 7.08 -11.58
C VAL A 162 -12.59 7.86 -11.70
N LYS A 163 -13.03 8.15 -12.93
CA LYS A 163 -14.27 8.85 -13.27
C LYS A 163 -15.32 7.85 -13.77
N GLY A 164 -16.60 8.10 -13.49
CA GLY A 164 -17.69 7.18 -13.81
C GLY A 164 -17.53 5.82 -13.11
N SER A 165 -17.63 4.72 -13.86
CA SER A 165 -17.32 3.39 -13.31
C SER A 165 -15.81 3.25 -13.04
N ARG A 166 -15.43 3.22 -11.75
CA ARG A 166 -14.05 3.00 -11.31
C ARG A 166 -13.56 1.61 -11.70
N THR A 167 -12.40 1.54 -12.37
CA THR A 167 -11.86 0.28 -12.91
C THR A 167 -10.37 0.15 -12.71
N VAL A 168 -9.91 -1.10 -12.64
CA VAL A 168 -8.49 -1.48 -12.56
C VAL A 168 -8.16 -2.63 -13.50
N CYS A 169 -6.88 -2.73 -13.84
CA CYS A 169 -6.27 -3.84 -14.55
C CYS A 169 -5.35 -4.64 -13.61
N TYR A 170 -5.58 -5.95 -13.49
CA TYR A 170 -4.71 -6.86 -12.76
C TYR A 170 -3.33 -6.92 -13.43
N GLN A 171 -2.28 -6.47 -12.76
CA GLN A 171 -0.93 -6.39 -13.32
C GLN A 171 -0.16 -7.70 -13.17
N ARG A 172 -0.05 -8.20 -11.94
CA ARG A 172 0.69 -9.42 -11.59
C ARG A 172 0.43 -9.86 -10.15
N PRO A 173 0.64 -11.14 -9.80
CA PRO A 173 0.69 -11.56 -8.40
C PRO A 173 1.95 -11.00 -7.71
N ARG A 174 1.91 -10.90 -6.38
CA ARG A 174 3.08 -10.48 -5.58
C ARG A 174 4.07 -11.60 -5.31
N LYS A 175 3.60 -12.85 -5.29
CA LYS A 175 4.38 -14.06 -5.03
C LYS A 175 3.97 -15.17 -5.99
N ASN A 176 4.67 -16.31 -5.92
CA ASN A 176 4.31 -17.51 -6.67
C ASN A 176 3.26 -18.33 -5.90
N TYR A 177 1.98 -18.12 -6.22
CA TYR A 177 0.87 -18.82 -5.55
C TYR A 177 0.49 -20.14 -6.21
N ARG A 178 -0.03 -21.08 -5.42
CA ARG A 178 -0.69 -22.30 -5.95
C ARG A 178 -2.07 -21.99 -6.55
N LYS A 179 -2.77 -21.00 -6.00
CA LYS A 179 -4.09 -20.54 -6.45
C LYS A 179 -4.07 -19.03 -6.58
N ILE A 180 -4.47 -18.52 -7.73
CA ILE A 180 -4.66 -17.08 -7.95
C ILE A 180 -6.15 -16.80 -8.08
N VAL A 181 -6.65 -15.85 -7.29
CA VAL A 181 -8.01 -15.33 -7.39
C VAL A 181 -7.90 -13.89 -7.88
N ILE A 182 -8.46 -13.64 -9.06
CA ILE A 182 -8.64 -12.30 -9.62
C ILE A 182 -10.07 -11.91 -9.27
N PRO A 183 -10.28 -11.03 -8.27
CA PRO A 183 -11.60 -10.76 -7.74
C PRO A 183 -12.45 -9.95 -8.73
N ASP A 184 -13.74 -9.86 -8.45
CA ASP A 184 -14.67 -9.03 -9.22
C ASP A 184 -14.34 -7.54 -9.03
N THR A 185 -14.02 -7.17 -7.79
CA THR A 185 -13.75 -5.81 -7.35
C THR A 185 -12.64 -5.81 -6.29
N ILE A 186 -11.95 -4.68 -6.16
CA ILE A 186 -11.07 -4.38 -5.02
C ILE A 186 -11.47 -3.04 -4.40
N THR A 187 -11.18 -2.83 -3.12
CA THR A 187 -11.39 -1.55 -2.43
C THR A 187 -10.05 -0.83 -2.30
N TYR A 188 -10.03 0.47 -2.60
CA TYR A 188 -8.87 1.34 -2.42
C TYR A 188 -9.36 2.75 -2.04
N LEU A 189 -8.84 3.30 -0.93
CA LEU A 189 -9.28 4.59 -0.37
C LEU A 189 -10.80 4.68 -0.19
N GLY A 190 -11.41 3.65 0.43
CA GLY A 190 -12.87 3.56 0.63
C GLY A 190 -13.70 3.36 -0.65
N LYS A 191 -13.08 3.33 -1.83
CA LYS A 191 -13.78 3.25 -3.13
C LYS A 191 -13.62 1.87 -3.76
N LYS A 192 -14.71 1.32 -4.28
CA LYS A 192 -14.72 0.04 -5.03
C LYS A 192 -14.29 0.25 -6.48
N TYR A 193 -13.35 -0.56 -6.95
CA TYR A 193 -12.85 -0.61 -8.33
C TYR A 193 -13.15 -1.96 -8.95
N LYS A 194 -13.81 -1.99 -10.11
CA LYS A 194 -14.06 -3.23 -10.87
C LYS A 194 -12.77 -3.70 -11.54
N VAL A 195 -12.44 -4.98 -11.40
CA VAL A 195 -11.31 -5.58 -12.13
C VAL A 195 -11.79 -5.95 -13.53
N THR A 196 -11.41 -5.18 -14.54
CA THR A 196 -11.95 -5.31 -15.91
C THR A 196 -10.99 -5.96 -16.89
N ALA A 197 -9.69 -6.01 -16.55
CA ALA A 197 -8.68 -6.59 -17.44
C ALA A 197 -7.59 -7.31 -16.66
N ILE A 198 -6.97 -8.29 -17.33
CA ILE A 198 -5.73 -8.94 -16.90
C ILE A 198 -4.64 -8.52 -17.88
N LYS A 199 -3.53 -7.98 -17.36
CA LYS A 199 -2.43 -7.50 -18.19
C LYS A 199 -1.79 -8.64 -19.01
N ALA A 200 -1.21 -8.27 -20.14
CA ALA A 200 -0.36 -9.18 -20.92
C ALA A 200 0.80 -9.70 -20.06
N GLY A 201 1.00 -11.02 -20.06
CA GLY A 201 2.03 -11.67 -19.25
C GLY A 201 1.83 -11.61 -17.73
N ALA A 202 0.66 -11.19 -17.23
CA ALA A 202 0.45 -10.93 -15.79
C ALA A 202 0.86 -12.08 -14.86
N CYS A 203 0.60 -13.32 -15.28
CA CYS A 203 0.92 -14.55 -14.56
C CYS A 203 1.84 -15.45 -15.40
N ARG A 204 2.71 -14.90 -16.25
CA ARG A 204 3.62 -15.66 -17.10
C ARG A 204 4.60 -16.51 -16.26
N LYS A 205 4.88 -17.74 -16.69
CA LYS A 205 5.87 -18.65 -16.10
C LYS A 205 5.69 -18.86 -14.58
N GLN A 206 4.45 -18.94 -14.08
CA GLN A 206 4.21 -19.17 -12.65
C GLN A 206 4.41 -20.66 -12.28
N PRO A 207 5.49 -21.02 -11.55
CA PRO A 207 5.91 -22.43 -11.42
C PRO A 207 5.03 -23.23 -10.45
N LYS A 208 4.34 -22.57 -9.52
CA LYS A 208 3.50 -23.19 -8.50
C LYS A 208 2.01 -23.19 -8.85
N LEU A 209 1.60 -22.42 -9.85
CA LEU A 209 0.19 -22.12 -10.14
C LEU A 209 -0.56 -23.36 -10.65
N LYS A 210 -1.56 -23.80 -9.87
CA LYS A 210 -2.44 -24.94 -10.17
C LYS A 210 -3.87 -24.51 -10.55
N GLN A 211 -4.34 -23.41 -9.97
CA GLN A 211 -5.71 -22.93 -10.16
C GLN A 211 -5.78 -21.41 -10.34
N VAL A 212 -6.62 -20.96 -11.27
CA VAL A 212 -6.99 -19.55 -11.43
C VAL A 212 -8.50 -19.39 -11.34
N VAL A 213 -8.96 -18.38 -10.60
CA VAL A 213 -10.35 -17.93 -10.60
C VAL A 213 -10.40 -16.51 -11.14
N ILE A 214 -11.14 -16.29 -12.22
CA ILE A 214 -11.29 -15.00 -12.90
C ILE A 214 -12.66 -14.43 -12.56
N GLY A 215 -12.68 -13.23 -11.98
CA GLY A 215 -13.89 -12.54 -11.51
C GLY A 215 -14.86 -12.13 -12.62
N LYS A 216 -16.09 -11.80 -12.21
CA LYS A 216 -17.24 -11.58 -13.10
C LYS A 216 -17.13 -10.35 -14.00
N ASN A 217 -16.31 -9.37 -13.61
CA ASN A 217 -16.18 -8.08 -14.29
C ASN A 217 -15.09 -8.06 -15.37
N VAL A 218 -14.31 -9.14 -15.51
CA VAL A 218 -13.17 -9.19 -16.44
C VAL A 218 -13.67 -9.29 -17.89
N LYS A 219 -13.36 -8.26 -18.68
CA LYS A 219 -13.69 -8.18 -20.12
C LYS A 219 -12.54 -8.63 -21.01
N THR A 220 -11.30 -8.47 -20.55
CA THR A 220 -10.10 -8.72 -21.36
C THR A 220 -9.05 -9.53 -20.61
N ILE A 221 -8.53 -10.58 -21.24
CA ILE A 221 -7.34 -11.30 -20.81
C ILE A 221 -6.20 -10.97 -21.79
N GLY A 222 -5.09 -10.45 -21.30
CA GLY A 222 -3.98 -10.02 -22.15
C GLY A 222 -3.22 -11.16 -22.84
N LYS A 223 -2.42 -10.81 -23.86
CA LYS A 223 -1.49 -11.73 -24.54
C LYS A 223 -0.61 -12.43 -23.50
N GLN A 224 -0.45 -13.75 -23.64
CA GLN A 224 0.43 -14.55 -22.77
C GLN A 224 0.13 -14.42 -21.25
N ALA A 225 -1.06 -13.99 -20.84
CA ALA A 225 -1.37 -13.73 -19.42
C ALA A 225 -1.05 -14.91 -18.48
N PHE A 226 -1.26 -16.16 -18.91
CA PHE A 226 -0.93 -17.39 -18.17
C PHE A 226 0.00 -18.31 -18.97
N TYR A 227 0.85 -17.72 -19.82
CA TYR A 227 1.78 -18.47 -20.66
C TYR A 227 2.80 -19.24 -19.82
N GLN A 228 3.10 -20.49 -20.22
CA GLN A 228 4.06 -21.37 -19.55
C GLN A 228 3.75 -21.68 -18.07
N CYS A 229 2.49 -21.57 -17.66
CA CYS A 229 2.05 -22.06 -16.34
C CYS A 229 1.86 -23.58 -16.37
N LYS A 230 2.97 -24.32 -16.40
CA LYS A 230 2.99 -25.79 -16.62
C LYS A 230 2.13 -26.60 -15.64
N LYS A 231 1.95 -26.11 -14.40
CA LYS A 231 1.16 -26.78 -13.35
C LYS A 231 -0.33 -26.36 -13.35
N LEU A 232 -0.75 -25.43 -14.21
CA LEU A 232 -2.11 -24.87 -14.20
C LEU A 232 -3.11 -25.88 -14.79
N LYS A 233 -3.89 -26.51 -13.90
CA LYS A 233 -4.89 -27.53 -14.27
C LYS A 233 -6.32 -27.00 -14.31
N LYS A 234 -6.64 -25.97 -13.52
CA LYS A 234 -8.03 -25.50 -13.37
C LYS A 234 -8.13 -23.99 -13.56
N VAL A 235 -8.93 -23.57 -14.54
CA VAL A 235 -9.29 -22.16 -14.73
C VAL A 235 -10.80 -22.04 -14.58
N GLN A 236 -11.25 -21.18 -13.68
CA GLN A 236 -12.67 -20.87 -13.51
C GLN A 236 -12.91 -19.43 -13.96
N ILE A 237 -13.63 -19.27 -15.06
CA ILE A 237 -14.05 -17.98 -15.59
C ILE A 237 -15.46 -17.70 -15.07
N LYS A 238 -15.60 -16.73 -14.16
CA LYS A 238 -16.92 -16.27 -13.69
C LYS A 238 -17.50 -15.15 -14.56
N SER A 239 -16.67 -14.52 -15.40
CA SER A 239 -17.10 -13.42 -16.28
C SER A 239 -18.08 -13.88 -17.34
N LYS A 240 -19.26 -13.24 -17.36
CA LYS A 240 -20.25 -13.33 -18.45
C LYS A 240 -20.02 -12.29 -19.56
N CYS A 241 -19.10 -11.35 -19.35
CA CYS A 241 -18.81 -10.23 -20.24
C CYS A 241 -17.38 -10.28 -20.82
N LEU A 242 -16.76 -11.46 -20.88
CA LEU A 242 -15.45 -11.63 -21.51
C LEU A 242 -15.58 -11.42 -23.02
N GLN A 243 -14.83 -10.45 -23.52
CA GLN A 243 -14.86 -10.01 -24.92
C GLN A 243 -13.61 -10.45 -25.66
N LYS A 244 -12.43 -10.31 -25.05
CA LYS A 244 -11.15 -10.52 -25.72
C LYS A 244 -10.21 -11.38 -24.88
N VAL A 245 -9.57 -12.35 -25.52
CA VAL A 245 -8.50 -13.17 -24.94
C VAL A 245 -7.30 -13.08 -25.87
N GLY A 246 -6.17 -12.59 -25.34
CA GLY A 246 -4.97 -12.35 -26.11
C GLY A 246 -4.31 -13.64 -26.59
N LYS A 247 -3.54 -13.52 -27.68
CA LYS A 247 -2.77 -14.62 -28.27
C LYS A 247 -1.93 -15.33 -27.18
N GLN A 248 -1.96 -16.66 -27.19
CA GLN A 248 -1.20 -17.53 -26.27
C GLN A 248 -1.50 -17.32 -24.78
N ALA A 249 -2.64 -16.72 -24.41
CA ALA A 249 -2.97 -16.46 -23.01
C ALA A 249 -2.88 -17.71 -22.11
N PHE A 250 -3.23 -18.90 -22.63
CA PHE A 250 -3.18 -20.17 -21.91
C PHE A 250 -2.27 -21.22 -22.59
N GLN A 251 -1.31 -20.78 -23.41
CA GLN A 251 -0.42 -21.71 -24.11
C GLN A 251 0.67 -22.25 -23.17
N ARG A 252 1.12 -23.50 -23.42
CA ARG A 252 2.12 -24.21 -22.59
C ARG A 252 1.67 -24.31 -21.13
N THR A 253 0.38 -24.48 -20.92
CA THR A 253 -0.22 -24.85 -19.64
C THR A 253 -0.27 -26.36 -19.50
N HIS A 254 -0.83 -26.88 -18.40
CA HIS A 254 -0.95 -28.33 -18.22
C HIS A 254 -1.77 -28.96 -19.35
N ARG A 255 -1.33 -30.12 -19.88
CA ARG A 255 -2.01 -30.82 -21.00
C ARG A 255 -3.49 -31.10 -20.72
N LYS A 256 -3.82 -31.57 -19.51
CA LYS A 256 -5.19 -31.82 -19.03
C LYS A 256 -5.85 -30.58 -18.37
N ILE A 257 -5.68 -29.38 -18.92
CA ILE A 257 -6.27 -28.16 -18.35
C ILE A 257 -7.79 -28.15 -18.53
N VAL A 258 -8.53 -27.85 -17.45
CA VAL A 258 -9.98 -27.69 -17.46
C VAL A 258 -10.34 -26.22 -17.28
N ILE A 259 -11.07 -25.67 -18.26
CA ILE A 259 -11.62 -24.32 -18.19
C ILE A 259 -13.12 -24.38 -17.95
N LYS A 260 -13.54 -24.02 -16.73
CA LYS A 260 -14.95 -23.85 -16.37
C LYS A 260 -15.41 -22.45 -16.77
N MET A 261 -16.53 -22.38 -17.48
CA MET A 261 -17.11 -21.14 -18.01
C MET A 261 -18.55 -20.99 -17.49
N PRO A 262 -19.13 -19.78 -17.49
CA PRO A 262 -20.53 -19.60 -17.12
C PRO A 262 -21.45 -20.31 -18.12
N LYS A 263 -22.61 -20.77 -17.64
CA LYS A 263 -23.68 -21.31 -18.49
C LYS A 263 -24.02 -20.30 -19.60
N GLY A 264 -24.26 -20.78 -20.82
CA GLY A 264 -24.58 -19.96 -21.98
C GLY A 264 -23.41 -19.22 -22.66
N LYS A 265 -22.17 -19.32 -22.15
CA LYS A 265 -20.99 -18.66 -22.77
C LYS A 265 -20.00 -19.62 -23.45
N ARG A 266 -20.23 -20.93 -23.35
CA ARG A 266 -19.32 -21.98 -23.83
C ARG A 266 -18.96 -21.81 -25.31
N GLY A 267 -19.94 -21.60 -26.20
CA GLY A 267 -19.70 -21.44 -27.64
C GLY A 267 -18.77 -20.27 -27.94
N LYS A 268 -19.15 -19.05 -27.54
CA LYS A 268 -18.35 -17.83 -27.72
C LYS A 268 -16.95 -17.93 -27.09
N TYR A 269 -16.83 -18.55 -25.91
CA TYR A 269 -15.56 -18.57 -25.21
C TYR A 269 -14.59 -19.63 -25.78
N LYS A 270 -15.10 -20.72 -26.36
CA LYS A 270 -14.30 -21.74 -27.04
C LYS A 270 -13.56 -21.16 -28.25
N THR A 271 -14.14 -20.19 -28.96
CA THR A 271 -13.49 -19.58 -30.14
C THR A 271 -12.35 -18.62 -29.78
N ILE A 272 -12.53 -17.83 -28.72
CA ILE A 272 -11.52 -16.84 -28.29
C ILE A 272 -10.44 -17.44 -27.38
N ILE A 273 -10.74 -18.51 -26.62
CA ILE A 273 -9.77 -19.17 -25.75
C ILE A 273 -9.08 -20.29 -26.53
N LYS A 274 -7.92 -19.95 -27.09
CA LYS A 274 -7.05 -20.92 -27.77
C LYS A 274 -6.05 -21.52 -26.78
N ILE A 275 -6.07 -22.85 -26.66
CA ILE A 275 -5.11 -23.62 -25.87
C ILE A 275 -4.32 -24.48 -26.85
N HIS A 276 -2.99 -24.41 -26.77
CA HIS A 276 -2.11 -25.27 -27.54
C HIS A 276 -1.00 -25.76 -26.62
N ASN A 277 -1.13 -27.00 -26.19
CA ASN A 277 -0.18 -27.66 -25.29
C ASN A 277 0.38 -28.85 -26.07
N LYS A 278 1.47 -28.62 -26.80
CA LYS A 278 2.37 -29.68 -27.26
C LYS A 278 3.12 -30.20 -26.03
#